data_AF-A0AAU4UZ22-F1
#
_entry.id   AF-A0AAU4UZ22-F1
#
_cell.length_a   1.000
_cell.length_b   1.000
_cell.length_c   1.000
_cell.angle_alpha   90.00
_cell.angle_beta   90.00
_cell.angle_gamma   90.00
#
_symmetry.space_group_name_H-M   'P 1'
#
loop_
_entity.id
_entity.type
_entity.pdbx_description
1 polymer ?
#
loop_
_entity_poly.entity_id
_entity_poly.type
_entity_poly.pdbx_seq_one_letter_code
_entity_poly.pdbx_strand_id
1 'polypeptide(L)'
;MTVWPELSTDVDAVLASLPEEGPVEFVWEDENGEISSTTADGSEYGELAAHVAGARAATALSLTLDERHPLFTAVLPDSDGVLRARWRTEPTQSDRNWAFLKTLRRGQICTGTVTEIASFGVTFVDIGGFTAMINVPELSWRRVDQPSDVVSVGQEISAEILDVDLVRERVSLSLKGIAGSETPSP
;
A
#
# COMPACT_ATOMS: atom_id res chain seq x y z
N MET A 1 10.55 18.89 10.03
CA MET A 1 11.91 18.32 9.96
C MET A 1 11.72 16.87 9.59
N THR A 2 11.88 16.56 8.30
CA THR A 2 11.83 15.19 7.80
C THR A 2 13.07 14.50 8.34
N VAL A 3 12.88 13.50 9.18
CA VAL A 3 13.99 12.64 9.62
C VAL A 3 14.06 11.56 8.56
N TRP A 4 15.17 11.50 7.85
CA TRP A 4 15.49 10.41 6.93
C TRP A 4 16.24 9.32 7.70
N PRO A 5 16.23 8.06 7.23
CA PRO A 5 17.15 7.05 7.76
C PRO A 5 18.58 7.58 7.71
N GLU A 6 19.46 7.10 8.60
CA GLU A 6 20.88 7.44 8.49
C GLU A 6 21.38 6.98 7.12
N LEU A 7 21.73 7.96 6.30
CA LEU A 7 22.30 7.71 4.98
C LEU A 7 23.77 7.36 5.17
N SER A 8 24.18 6.23 4.61
CA SER A 8 25.59 5.84 4.56
C SER A 8 26.26 6.62 3.45
N THR A 9 27.41 7.22 3.73
CA THR A 9 28.27 7.80 2.67
C THR A 9 28.97 6.73 1.85
N ASP A 10 28.95 5.47 2.29
CA ASP A 10 29.42 4.31 1.54
C ASP A 10 28.25 3.72 0.75
N VAL A 11 27.97 4.33 -0.40
CA VAL A 11 26.85 3.96 -1.29
C VAL A 11 27.07 2.58 -1.90
N ASP A 12 28.32 2.24 -2.23
CA ASP A 12 28.69 0.94 -2.80
C ASP A 12 28.39 -0.21 -1.82
N ALA A 13 28.69 -0.02 -0.53
CA ALA A 13 28.36 -1.00 0.51
C ALA A 13 26.84 -1.18 0.67
N VAL A 14 26.05 -0.10 0.55
CA VAL A 14 24.58 -0.17 0.59
C VAL A 14 24.05 -0.97 -0.59
N LEU A 15 24.53 -0.70 -1.81
CA LEU A 15 24.13 -1.43 -3.01
C LEU A 15 24.52 -2.91 -2.93
N ALA A 16 25.69 -3.22 -2.38
CA ALA A 16 26.14 -4.60 -2.17
C ALA A 16 25.33 -5.36 -1.09
N SER A 17 24.61 -4.64 -0.22
CA SER A 17 23.75 -5.20 0.82
C SER A 17 22.29 -5.41 0.40
N LEU A 18 21.94 -5.04 -0.84
CA LEU A 18 20.61 -5.25 -1.38
C LEU A 18 20.26 -6.76 -1.37
N PRO A 19 19.00 -7.12 -1.03
CA PRO A 19 18.56 -8.51 -1.08
C PRO A 19 18.60 -9.02 -2.53
N GLU A 20 18.63 -10.34 -2.75
CA GLU A 20 18.56 -10.88 -4.12
C GLU A 20 17.16 -10.74 -4.74
N GLU A 21 16.11 -10.76 -3.91
CA GLU A 21 14.71 -10.65 -4.31
C GLU A 21 13.90 -9.77 -3.35
N GLY A 22 12.73 -9.34 -3.84
CA GLY A 22 11.75 -8.57 -3.07
C GLY A 22 11.88 -7.05 -3.26
N PRO A 23 10.84 -6.28 -2.92
CA PRO A 23 10.87 -4.82 -3.05
C PRO A 23 11.71 -4.15 -1.95
N VAL A 24 12.48 -3.13 -2.32
CA VAL A 24 13.17 -2.21 -1.41
C VAL A 24 12.77 -0.77 -1.70
N GLU A 25 12.73 0.05 -0.66
CA GLU A 25 12.75 1.50 -0.77
C GLU A 25 14.20 1.96 -0.70
N PHE A 26 14.68 2.60 -1.75
CA PHE A 26 16.00 3.23 -1.78
C PHE A 26 15.84 4.71 -1.51
N VAL A 27 16.67 5.26 -0.63
CA VAL A 27 16.69 6.68 -0.27
C VAL A 27 18.10 7.19 -0.46
N TRP A 28 18.28 8.32 -1.14
CA TRP A 28 19.60 8.89 -1.39
C TRP A 28 19.59 10.41 -1.33
N GLU A 29 20.75 10.97 -0.99
CA GLU A 29 21.04 12.40 -1.06
C GLU A 29 21.92 12.67 -2.30
N ASP A 30 21.49 13.59 -3.15
CA ASP A 30 22.26 14.01 -4.32
C ASP A 30 23.43 14.96 -3.97
N GLU A 31 24.20 15.38 -4.96
CA GLU A 31 25.32 16.32 -4.75
C GLU A 31 24.87 17.70 -4.22
N ASN A 32 23.62 18.09 -4.45
CA ASN A 32 23.04 19.35 -4.00
C ASN A 32 22.46 19.27 -2.57
N GLY A 33 22.45 18.08 -1.97
CA GLY A 33 21.84 17.84 -0.66
C GLY A 33 20.33 17.61 -0.71
N GLU A 34 19.77 17.36 -1.90
CA GLU A 34 18.37 17.00 -2.08
C GLU A 34 18.19 15.50 -1.82
N ILE A 35 17.23 15.16 -0.95
CA ILE A 35 16.96 13.77 -0.59
C ILE A 35 15.76 13.26 -1.37
N SER A 36 15.97 12.16 -2.10
CA SER A 36 14.99 11.49 -2.95
C SER A 36 14.80 10.04 -2.51
N SER A 37 13.66 9.44 -2.86
CA SER A 37 13.43 8.01 -2.68
C SER A 37 12.72 7.38 -3.87
N THR A 38 12.95 6.09 -4.06
CA THR A 38 12.26 5.26 -5.06
C THR A 38 12.08 3.84 -4.52
N THR A 39 11.02 3.18 -4.96
CA THR A 39 10.86 1.74 -4.73
C THR A 39 11.45 1.00 -5.93
N ALA A 40 12.20 -0.07 -5.70
CA ALA A 40 12.74 -0.95 -6.72
C ALA A 40 12.59 -2.41 -6.31
N ASP A 41 12.42 -3.31 -7.26
CA ASP A 41 12.54 -4.76 -7.05
C ASP A 41 13.87 -5.34 -7.56
N GLY A 42 14.08 -6.64 -7.34
CA GLY A 42 15.30 -7.36 -7.75
C GLY A 42 15.71 -7.17 -9.21
N SER A 43 14.75 -6.96 -10.11
CA SER A 43 15.02 -6.75 -11.53
C SER A 43 15.47 -5.32 -11.85
N GLU A 44 15.18 -4.36 -10.96
CA GLU A 44 15.42 -2.93 -11.13
C GLU A 44 16.70 -2.46 -10.42
N TYR A 45 17.35 -3.29 -9.61
CA TYR A 45 18.55 -2.92 -8.83
C TYR A 45 19.73 -2.47 -9.69
N GLY A 46 19.90 -3.01 -10.89
CA GLY A 46 20.96 -2.57 -11.79
C GLY A 46 20.77 -1.13 -12.26
N GLU A 47 19.55 -0.75 -12.61
CA GLU A 47 19.21 0.62 -13.02
C GLU A 47 19.26 1.57 -11.83
N LEU A 48 18.77 1.13 -10.68
CA LEU A 48 18.86 1.87 -9.42
C LEU A 48 20.31 2.17 -9.05
N ALA A 49 21.18 1.16 -9.09
CA ALA A 49 22.61 1.31 -8.80
C ALA A 49 23.27 2.34 -9.72
N ALA A 50 22.94 2.32 -11.02
CA ALA A 50 23.44 3.31 -11.97
C ALA A 50 22.93 4.73 -11.66
N HIS A 51 21.69 4.85 -11.19
CA HIS A 51 21.08 6.14 -10.85
C HIS A 51 21.67 6.76 -9.59
N VAL A 52 22.02 5.94 -8.60
CA VAL A 52 22.48 6.39 -7.27
C VAL A 52 23.99 6.34 -7.08
N ALA A 53 24.76 5.85 -8.06
CA ALA A 53 26.23 5.80 -8.00
C ALA A 53 26.91 7.17 -7.82
N GLY A 54 26.22 8.27 -8.12
CA GLY A 54 26.68 9.65 -7.88
C GLY A 54 26.11 10.29 -6.60
N ALA A 55 25.37 9.55 -5.78
CA ALA A 55 24.80 10.06 -4.56
C ALA A 55 25.87 10.33 -3.50
N ARG A 56 25.67 11.36 -2.69
CA ARG A 56 26.54 11.70 -1.57
C ARG A 56 26.38 10.73 -0.41
N ALA A 57 25.17 10.22 -0.21
CA ALA A 57 24.86 9.20 0.77
C ALA A 57 23.58 8.46 0.38
N ALA A 58 23.43 7.20 0.79
CA ALA A 58 22.30 6.36 0.46
C ALA A 58 21.92 5.38 1.57
N THR A 59 20.71 4.82 1.49
CA THR A 59 20.29 3.65 2.26
C THR A 59 19.26 2.83 1.47
N ALA A 60 19.17 1.54 1.78
CA ALA A 60 18.22 0.63 1.18
C ALA A 60 17.42 -0.11 2.25
N LEU A 61 16.11 -0.22 2.04
CA LEU A 61 15.18 -0.55 3.09
C LEU A 61 14.21 -1.61 2.57
N SER A 62 14.24 -2.80 3.17
CA SER A 62 13.36 -3.90 2.74
C SER A 62 11.90 -3.57 3.01
N LEU A 63 11.05 -3.78 2.00
CA LEU A 63 9.60 -3.62 2.08
C LEU A 63 8.85 -4.96 2.24
N THR A 64 9.56 -6.07 2.30
CA THR A 64 8.96 -7.39 2.52
C THR A 64 8.45 -7.56 3.95
N LEU A 65 7.23 -8.08 4.08
CA LEU A 65 6.62 -8.54 5.33
C LEU A 65 7.00 -10.02 5.55
N ASP A 66 8.03 -10.28 6.36
CA ASP A 66 8.26 -11.62 6.91
C ASP A 66 8.60 -11.52 8.41
N GLU A 67 8.37 -12.59 9.17
CA GLU A 67 8.39 -12.66 10.65
C GLU A 67 9.71 -12.19 11.31
N ARG A 68 10.78 -12.01 10.52
CA ARG A 68 12.14 -11.80 11.01
C ARG A 68 12.74 -10.42 10.77
N HIS A 69 12.07 -9.51 10.07
CA HIS A 69 12.65 -8.21 9.76
C HIS A 69 11.63 -7.08 10.01
N PRO A 70 11.98 -6.04 10.79
CA PRO A 70 11.09 -4.89 10.97
C PRO A 70 10.88 -4.22 9.61
N LEU A 71 9.62 -3.98 9.27
CA LEU A 71 9.24 -3.13 8.15
C LEU A 71 9.90 -1.75 8.33
N PHE A 72 10.79 -1.37 7.41
CA PHE A 72 11.02 0.04 7.21
C PHE A 72 9.79 0.59 6.50
N THR A 73 8.82 1.03 7.30
CA THR A 73 7.69 1.77 6.77
C THR A 73 8.16 3.22 6.70
N ALA A 74 8.33 3.75 5.48
CA ALA A 74 8.17 5.17 5.28
C ALA A 74 6.76 5.51 5.77
N VAL A 75 6.64 5.85 7.06
CA VAL A 75 5.36 6.16 7.69
C VAL A 75 4.80 7.32 6.90
N LEU A 76 3.56 7.17 6.43
CA LEU A 76 2.74 8.27 5.96
C LEU A 76 2.95 9.52 6.80
N PRO A 77 2.71 10.69 6.22
CA PRO A 77 2.29 11.80 7.03
C PRO A 77 1.49 11.44 8.25
N ASP A 78 1.76 12.14 9.34
CA ASP A 78 0.72 12.28 10.35
C ASP A 78 -0.53 12.90 9.68
N SER A 79 -1.64 13.04 10.40
CA SER A 79 -2.87 13.69 9.89
C SER A 79 -2.67 15.10 9.28
N ASP A 80 -1.45 15.65 9.36
CA ASP A 80 -0.99 16.92 8.83
C ASP A 80 -0.36 16.87 7.41
N GLY A 81 -0.23 15.71 6.77
CA GLY A 81 0.36 15.63 5.41
C GLY A 81 1.89 15.69 5.36
N VAL A 82 2.60 15.67 6.50
CA VAL A 82 4.07 15.70 6.58
C VAL A 82 4.70 14.33 6.84
N LEU A 83 5.32 13.74 5.81
CA LEU A 83 6.07 12.47 5.87
C LEU A 83 7.22 12.58 6.90
N ARG A 84 7.28 11.64 7.84
CA ARG A 84 8.34 11.58 8.87
C ARG A 84 8.80 10.14 9.00
N ALA A 85 10.07 9.83 8.69
CA ALA A 85 10.58 8.51 9.04
C ALA A 85 10.66 8.39 10.58
N ARG A 86 10.10 7.31 11.12
CA ARG A 86 10.16 7.00 12.56
C ARG A 86 10.90 5.68 12.71
N TRP A 87 11.99 5.67 13.46
CA TRP A 87 12.66 4.43 13.86
C TRP A 87 11.82 3.73 14.92
N ARG A 88 11.21 2.58 14.59
CA ARG A 88 10.56 1.69 15.56
C ARG A 88 10.86 0.24 15.22
N THR A 89 11.21 -0.53 16.24
CA THR A 89 11.45 -1.98 16.14
C THR A 89 10.13 -2.78 16.06
N GLU A 90 9.02 -2.17 16.45
CA GLU A 90 7.71 -2.81 16.47
C GLU A 90 6.76 -2.08 15.49
N PRO A 91 6.26 -2.77 14.44
CA PRO A 91 5.34 -2.17 13.48
C PRO A 91 4.02 -1.83 14.16
N THR A 92 3.60 -0.57 14.07
CA THR A 92 2.29 -0.11 14.52
C THR A 92 1.18 -0.62 13.57
N GLN A 93 -0.08 -0.48 13.97
CA GLN A 93 -1.22 -0.78 13.08
C GLN A 93 -1.14 0.06 11.79
N SER A 94 -0.80 1.35 11.90
CA SER A 94 -0.64 2.26 10.76
C SER A 94 0.48 1.84 9.81
N ASP A 95 1.59 1.33 10.33
CA ASP A 95 2.71 0.85 9.48
C ASP A 95 2.29 -0.35 8.62
N ARG A 96 1.52 -1.28 9.20
CA ARG A 96 0.97 -2.44 8.48
C ARG A 96 -0.07 -2.02 7.45
N ASN A 97 -0.96 -1.10 7.82
CA ASN A 97 -1.97 -0.54 6.92
C ASN A 97 -1.29 0.11 5.71
N TRP A 98 -0.24 0.90 5.93
CA TRP A 98 0.49 1.56 4.85
C TRP A 98 1.14 0.57 3.88
N ALA A 99 1.89 -0.39 4.41
CA ALA A 99 2.52 -1.42 3.60
C ALA A 99 1.48 -2.16 2.76
N PHE A 100 0.35 -2.52 3.36
CA PHE A 100 -0.77 -3.15 2.67
C PHE A 100 -1.34 -2.25 1.56
N LEU A 101 -1.63 -0.98 1.84
CA LEU A 101 -2.16 -0.03 0.85
C LEU A 101 -1.25 0.15 -0.37
N LYS A 102 0.08 0.13 -0.18
CA LYS A 102 1.05 0.20 -1.28
C LYS A 102 1.01 -1.01 -2.22
N THR A 103 0.55 -2.17 -1.73
CA THR A 103 0.39 -3.37 -2.57
C THR A 103 -0.84 -3.29 -3.48
N LEU A 104 -1.81 -2.45 -3.12
CA LEU A 104 -3.06 -2.34 -3.86
C LEU A 104 -2.87 -1.53 -5.15
N ARG A 105 -3.57 -1.95 -6.20
CA ARG A 105 -3.62 -1.25 -7.49
C ARG A 105 -5.08 -1.02 -7.89
N ARG A 106 -5.36 0.16 -8.46
CA ARG A 106 -6.66 0.42 -9.08
C ARG A 106 -6.91 -0.61 -10.19
N GLY A 107 -8.13 -1.14 -10.25
CA GLY A 107 -8.54 -2.20 -11.17
C GLY A 107 -8.20 -3.61 -10.71
N GLN A 108 -7.46 -3.77 -9.61
CA GLN A 108 -7.20 -5.08 -9.02
C GLN A 108 -8.48 -5.65 -8.40
N ILE A 109 -8.68 -6.96 -8.55
CA ILE A 109 -9.73 -7.69 -7.85
C ILE A 109 -9.19 -8.17 -6.49
N CYS A 110 -9.92 -7.89 -5.42
CA CYS A 110 -9.63 -8.38 -4.08
C CYS A 110 -10.84 -9.10 -3.48
N THR A 111 -10.59 -10.11 -2.66
CA THR A 111 -11.61 -10.78 -1.85
C THR A 111 -11.59 -10.18 -0.45
N GLY A 112 -12.78 -10.00 0.14
CA GLY A 112 -12.91 -9.51 1.50
C GLY A 112 -14.22 -9.93 2.14
N THR A 113 -14.30 -9.79 3.46
CA THR A 113 -15.50 -10.13 4.24
C THR A 113 -16.22 -8.87 4.68
N VAL A 114 -17.53 -8.80 4.45
CA VAL A 114 -18.35 -7.67 4.90
C VAL A 114 -18.37 -7.65 6.43
N THR A 115 -17.85 -6.59 7.03
CA THR A 115 -17.76 -6.45 8.48
C THR A 115 -18.92 -5.63 9.04
N GLU A 116 -19.35 -4.60 8.32
CA GLU A 116 -20.39 -3.67 8.76
C GLU A 116 -21.14 -3.09 7.56
N ILE A 117 -22.43 -2.84 7.74
CA ILE A 117 -23.25 -2.08 6.79
C ILE A 117 -23.77 -0.85 7.52
N ALA A 118 -23.30 0.32 7.11
CA ALA A 118 -23.69 1.57 7.72
C ALA A 118 -25.06 2.02 7.24
N SER A 119 -25.86 2.58 8.15
CA SER A 119 -27.23 3.06 7.87
C SER A 119 -27.29 4.15 6.80
N PHE A 120 -26.17 4.84 6.53
CA PHE A 120 -26.05 5.87 5.50
C PHE A 120 -25.67 5.33 4.12
N GLY A 121 -25.65 4.00 3.93
CA GLY A 121 -25.49 3.38 2.62
C GLY A 121 -24.05 3.03 2.23
N VAL A 122 -23.15 2.90 3.19
CA VAL A 122 -21.77 2.44 2.92
C VAL A 122 -21.58 1.08 3.55
N THR A 123 -21.05 0.14 2.77
CA THR A 123 -20.66 -1.20 3.24
C THR A 123 -19.17 -1.21 3.52
N PHE A 124 -18.78 -1.69 4.69
CA PHE A 124 -17.40 -1.91 5.08
C PHE A 124 -17.00 -3.37 4.86
N VAL A 125 -15.81 -3.56 4.31
CA VAL A 125 -15.28 -4.86 3.90
C VAL A 125 -13.87 -4.98 4.42
N ASP A 126 -13.58 -6.03 5.20
CA ASP A 126 -12.21 -6.38 5.57
C ASP A 126 -11.52 -7.09 4.41
N ILE A 127 -10.45 -6.50 3.91
CA ILE A 127 -9.62 -7.04 2.84
C ILE A 127 -8.23 -7.38 3.40
N GLY A 128 -8.13 -8.45 4.20
CA GLY A 128 -6.84 -8.90 4.74
C GLY A 128 -6.32 -8.00 5.86
N GLY A 129 -7.21 -7.58 6.77
CA GLY A 129 -6.85 -6.76 7.93
C GLY A 129 -6.92 -5.25 7.70
N PHE A 130 -7.38 -4.81 6.52
CA PHE A 130 -7.66 -3.41 6.22
C PHE A 130 -9.15 -3.22 5.89
N THR A 131 -9.77 -2.19 6.46
CA THR A 131 -11.18 -1.88 6.22
C THR A 131 -11.35 -1.00 4.98
N ALA A 132 -11.86 -1.59 3.91
CA ALA A 132 -12.27 -0.90 2.70
C ALA A 132 -13.77 -0.61 2.68
N MET A 133 -14.21 0.25 1.75
CA MET A 133 -15.61 0.68 1.67
C MET A 133 -16.20 0.52 0.27
N ILE A 134 -17.47 0.16 0.20
CA ILE A 134 -18.28 0.17 -1.02
C ILE A 134 -19.47 1.13 -0.80
N ASN A 135 -19.63 2.11 -1.70
CA ASN A 135 -20.80 3.00 -1.69
C ASN A 135 -22.02 2.30 -2.32
N VAL A 136 -23.26 2.66 -1.94
CA VAL A 136 -24.49 2.09 -2.55
C VAL A 136 -24.43 1.99 -4.09
N PRO A 137 -24.03 3.05 -4.82
CA PRO A 137 -24.01 2.98 -6.27
C PRO A 137 -23.01 1.94 -6.79
N GLU A 138 -22.01 1.55 -6.02
CA GLU A 138 -20.98 0.60 -6.43
C GLU A 138 -21.32 -0.86 -6.09
N LEU A 139 -22.43 -1.09 -5.37
CA LEU A 139 -22.89 -2.44 -5.03
C LEU A 139 -23.55 -3.19 -6.19
N SER A 140 -24.23 -2.49 -7.09
CA SER A 140 -24.96 -3.15 -8.19
C SER A 140 -25.23 -2.21 -9.36
N TRP A 141 -25.29 -2.77 -10.57
CA TRP A 141 -25.82 -2.11 -11.76
C TRP A 141 -27.31 -1.79 -11.66
N ARG A 142 -28.05 -2.48 -10.78
CA ARG A 142 -29.45 -2.20 -10.50
C ARG A 142 -29.58 -1.11 -9.45
N ARG A 143 -30.72 -0.42 -9.44
CA ARG A 143 -31.04 0.50 -8.36
C ARG A 143 -31.21 -0.30 -7.07
N VAL A 144 -30.42 0.07 -6.06
CA VAL A 144 -30.42 -0.54 -4.72
C VAL A 144 -30.80 0.56 -3.74
N ASP A 145 -31.81 0.32 -2.92
CA ASP A 145 -32.25 1.27 -1.90
C ASP A 145 -31.50 1.05 -0.58
N GLN A 146 -31.21 -0.20 -0.20
CA GLN A 146 -30.40 -0.53 0.96
C GLN A 146 -29.27 -1.51 0.62
N PRO A 147 -28.03 -1.29 1.13
CA PRO A 147 -26.93 -2.23 0.90
C PRO A 147 -27.21 -3.65 1.37
N SER A 148 -28.00 -3.80 2.44
CA SER A 148 -28.42 -5.08 3.01
C SER A 148 -29.20 -5.97 2.04
N ASP A 149 -29.75 -5.40 0.97
CA ASP A 149 -30.45 -6.16 -0.07
C ASP A 149 -29.48 -6.88 -1.03
N VAL A 150 -28.21 -6.46 -1.06
CA VAL A 150 -27.18 -6.99 -1.97
C VAL A 150 -26.14 -7.81 -1.22
N VAL A 151 -25.77 -7.38 -0.02
CA VAL A 151 -24.72 -8.00 0.79
C VAL A 151 -25.15 -8.12 2.25
N SER A 152 -24.64 -9.14 2.92
CA SER A 152 -24.88 -9.38 4.35
C SER A 152 -23.59 -9.28 5.16
N VAL A 153 -23.69 -8.88 6.43
CA VAL A 153 -22.55 -8.92 7.36
C VAL A 153 -22.07 -10.37 7.53
N GLY A 154 -20.75 -10.57 7.45
CA GLY A 154 -20.10 -11.87 7.46
C GLY A 154 -20.00 -12.56 6.09
N GLN A 155 -20.55 -11.95 5.04
CA GLN A 155 -20.46 -12.48 3.67
C GLN A 155 -19.08 -12.20 3.07
N GLU A 156 -18.46 -13.23 2.49
CA GLU A 156 -17.29 -13.06 1.64
C GLU A 156 -17.71 -12.59 0.25
N ILE A 157 -17.06 -11.54 -0.24
CA ILE A 157 -17.32 -10.93 -1.54
C ILE A 157 -16.00 -10.67 -2.27
N SER A 158 -16.03 -10.73 -3.60
CA SER A 158 -14.96 -10.22 -4.45
C SER A 158 -15.36 -8.85 -4.98
N ALA A 159 -14.45 -7.87 -4.93
CA ALA A 159 -14.69 -6.52 -5.41
C ALA A 159 -13.45 -5.98 -6.16
N GLU A 160 -13.68 -5.04 -7.07
CA GLU A 160 -12.63 -4.30 -7.77
C GLU A 160 -12.23 -3.05 -6.98
N ILE A 161 -10.93 -2.78 -6.91
CA ILE A 161 -10.40 -1.55 -6.30
C ILE A 161 -10.60 -0.37 -7.25
N LEU A 162 -11.46 0.58 -6.87
CA LEU A 162 -11.69 1.80 -7.63
C LEU A 162 -10.64 2.87 -7.38
N ASP A 163 -10.24 3.03 -6.13
CA ASP A 163 -9.32 4.08 -5.69
C ASP A 163 -8.67 3.74 -4.34
N VAL A 164 -7.44 4.21 -4.16
CA VAL A 164 -6.65 4.04 -2.93
C VAL A 164 -6.12 5.41 -2.50
N ASP A 165 -6.78 6.01 -1.51
CA ASP A 165 -6.33 7.25 -0.87
C ASP A 165 -5.33 6.88 0.23
N LEU A 166 -4.06 6.94 -0.16
CA LEU A 166 -2.91 6.75 0.70
C LEU A 166 -2.90 7.74 1.89
N VAL A 167 -3.27 9.01 1.67
CA VAL A 167 -3.20 10.05 2.70
C VAL A 167 -4.29 9.88 3.76
N ARG A 168 -5.49 9.49 3.34
CA ARG A 168 -6.63 9.29 4.25
C ARG A 168 -6.77 7.87 4.77
N GLU A 169 -5.90 6.95 4.34
CA GLU A 169 -6.02 5.51 4.57
C GLU A 169 -7.43 5.01 4.19
N ARG A 170 -7.83 5.22 2.93
CA ARG A 170 -9.16 4.79 2.45
C ARG A 170 -9.04 4.04 1.14
N VAL A 171 -9.73 2.90 1.07
CA VAL A 171 -9.85 2.10 -0.15
C VAL A 171 -11.31 2.07 -0.56
N SER A 172 -11.59 2.48 -1.80
CA SER A 172 -12.91 2.42 -2.41
C SER A 172 -13.01 1.19 -3.30
N LEU A 173 -14.06 0.40 -3.12
CA LEU A 173 -14.30 -0.86 -3.83
C LEU A 173 -15.59 -0.80 -4.66
N SER A 174 -15.70 -1.66 -5.66
CA SER A 174 -16.90 -1.85 -6.49
C SER A 174 -17.21 -3.33 -6.75
N LEU A 175 -18.47 -3.71 -6.57
CA LEU A 175 -18.98 -5.02 -6.99
C LEU A 175 -19.39 -5.03 -8.47
N LYS A 176 -19.64 -3.86 -9.06
CA LYS A 176 -20.05 -3.73 -10.46
C LYS A 176 -18.99 -4.22 -11.44
N GLY A 177 -17.72 -3.96 -11.11
CA GLY A 177 -16.57 -4.35 -11.93
C GLY A 177 -16.53 -5.85 -12.23
N ILE A 178 -16.90 -6.67 -11.24
CA ILE A 178 -16.90 -8.13 -11.36
C ILE A 178 -18.17 -8.67 -12.01
N ALA A 179 -19.32 -8.02 -11.75
CA ALA A 179 -20.59 -8.42 -12.36
C ALA A 179 -20.60 -8.31 -13.90
N GLY A 180 -19.64 -7.60 -14.49
CA GLY A 180 -19.42 -7.56 -15.94
C GLY A 180 -18.53 -8.67 -16.51
N SER A 181 -17.81 -9.42 -15.67
CA SER A 181 -16.85 -10.46 -16.08
C SER A 181 -17.33 -11.89 -15.79
N GLU A 182 -18.58 -12.09 -15.40
CA GLU A 182 -19.16 -13.43 -15.27
C GLU A 182 -19.43 -14.01 -16.67
N THR A 183 -18.42 -14.69 -17.23
CA THR A 183 -18.68 -15.73 -18.23
C THR A 183 -19.32 -16.89 -17.47
N PRO A 184 -20.59 -17.26 -17.72
CA PRO A 184 -21.16 -18.42 -17.07
C PRO A 184 -20.39 -19.65 -17.54
N SER A 185 -19.77 -20.38 -16.60
CA SER A 185 -19.23 -21.71 -16.89
C SER A 185 -20.40 -22.68 -17.15
N PRO A 186 -20.28 -23.56 -18.16
CA PRO A 186 -21.36 -24.42 -18.66
C PRO A 186 -21.81 -25.52 -17.71
#